data_AF-A0A661TNA4-F1
#
_entry.id   AF-A0A661TNA4-F1
#
_cell.length_a   1.000
_cell.length_b   1.000
_cell.length_c   1.000
_cell.angle_alpha   90.00
_cell.angle_beta   90.00
_cell.angle_gamma   90.00
#
_symmetry.space_group_name_H-M   'P 1'
#
loop_
_entity.id
_entity.type
_entity.pdbx_description
1 polymer ?
#
loop_
_entity_poly.entity_id
_entity_poly.type
_entity_poly.pdbx_seq_one_letter_code
_entity_poly.pdbx_strand_id
1 'polypeptide(L)'
;MTINLLSPTIFSANTANANKSSKPKKKQKEIKGGVDEKVLSVPRINPVLLSVSEAAKIGGVTDKTIRRAIQAKKLNYKIVNNRYQIDLTSLIKYLYTTTKLKNKLNINGIGQYIEKWRK
;
A
#
# COMPACT_ATOMS: atom_id res chain seq x y z
N MET A 1 64.47 33.01 -11.91
CA MET A 1 63.85 32.57 -13.17
C MET A 1 62.72 31.61 -12.83
N THR A 2 61.61 31.80 -13.51
CA THR A 2 60.24 31.35 -13.23
C THR A 2 60.04 29.83 -13.20
N ILE A 3 59.36 29.32 -12.16
CA ILE A 3 58.82 27.95 -12.14
C ILE A 3 57.38 28.04 -12.68
N ASN A 4 57.18 27.57 -13.92
CA ASN A 4 55.87 27.53 -14.56
C ASN A 4 54.99 26.45 -13.92
N LEU A 5 53.81 26.87 -13.46
CA LEU A 5 52.68 26.03 -13.11
C LEU A 5 52.09 25.42 -14.39
N LEU A 6 52.32 24.13 -14.64
CA LEU A 6 51.52 23.36 -15.60
C LEU A 6 50.51 22.51 -14.84
N SER A 7 49.29 23.02 -14.79
CA SER A 7 48.07 22.28 -14.45
C SER A 7 47.71 21.31 -15.59
N PRO A 8 47.63 20.00 -15.36
CA PRO A 8 47.07 19.09 -16.34
C PRO A 8 45.55 18.94 -16.13
N THR A 9 44.83 19.50 -17.10
CA THR A 9 43.74 18.87 -17.87
C THR A 9 42.53 18.32 -17.12
N ILE A 10 41.43 19.04 -17.35
CA ILE A 10 40.02 18.69 -17.22
C ILE A 10 39.75 17.31 -17.83
N PHE A 11 39.26 16.38 -17.00
CA PHE A 11 38.73 15.09 -17.42
C PHE A 11 37.39 15.33 -18.13
N SER A 12 37.41 15.28 -19.46
CA SER A 12 36.25 15.44 -20.33
C SER A 12 35.68 14.07 -20.74
N ALA A 13 34.34 14.03 -20.74
CA ALA A 13 33.45 13.11 -21.45
C ALA A 13 33.58 11.60 -21.15
N ASN A 14 32.73 11.11 -20.25
CA ASN A 14 32.09 9.81 -20.46
C ASN A 14 30.69 9.75 -19.87
N THR A 15 29.69 10.24 -20.63
CA THR A 15 28.28 9.92 -20.40
C THR A 15 27.84 8.92 -21.47
N ALA A 16 28.32 7.68 -21.32
CA ALA A 16 27.79 6.54 -22.05
C ALA A 16 26.34 6.30 -21.59
N ASN A 17 25.42 6.69 -22.47
CA ASN A 17 23.99 6.40 -22.39
C ASN A 17 23.78 4.88 -22.51
N ALA A 18 23.77 4.19 -21.36
CA ALA A 18 23.46 2.77 -21.28
C ALA A 18 21.93 2.58 -21.34
N ASN A 19 21.44 2.44 -22.57
CA ASN A 19 20.12 1.90 -22.88
C ASN A 19 19.98 0.49 -22.27
N LYS A 20 19.31 0.38 -21.11
CA LYS A 20 18.93 -0.89 -20.50
C LYS A 20 17.42 -1.10 -20.63
N SER A 21 17.08 -1.82 -21.70
CA SER A 21 16.00 -2.80 -21.82
C SER A 21 14.74 -2.54 -21.00
N SER A 22 13.74 -1.99 -21.70
CA SER A 22 12.34 -2.05 -21.34
C SER A 22 11.90 -3.50 -21.11
N LYS A 23 11.88 -3.94 -19.84
CA LYS A 23 11.20 -5.19 -19.47
C LYS A 23 9.72 -5.06 -19.83
N PRO A 24 9.09 -6.05 -20.49
CA PRO A 24 7.68 -6.01 -20.78
C PRO A 24 6.91 -5.95 -19.46
N LYS A 25 6.13 -4.87 -19.26
CA LYS A 25 5.19 -4.75 -18.14
C LYS A 25 4.27 -5.96 -18.20
N LYS A 26 4.43 -6.87 -17.23
CA LYS A 26 3.63 -8.07 -17.06
C LYS A 26 2.16 -7.64 -17.04
N LYS A 27 1.42 -8.03 -18.08
CA LYS A 27 -0.02 -7.80 -18.26
C LYS A 27 -0.72 -8.29 -16.99
N GLN A 28 -1.10 -7.37 -16.11
CA GLN A 28 -1.87 -7.70 -14.92
C GLN A 28 -3.21 -8.21 -15.43
N LYS A 29 -3.47 -9.51 -15.24
CA LYS A 29 -4.76 -10.11 -15.58
C LYS A 29 -5.82 -9.36 -14.77
N GLU A 30 -6.69 -8.63 -15.45
CA GLU A 30 -7.90 -8.06 -14.87
C GLU A 30 -8.73 -9.23 -14.34
N ILE A 31 -8.70 -9.41 -13.02
CA ILE A 31 -9.61 -10.29 -12.32
C ILE A 31 -10.98 -9.66 -12.53
N LYS A 32 -11.91 -10.38 -13.17
CA LYS A 32 -13.27 -9.90 -13.42
C LYS A 32 -13.95 -9.65 -12.06
N GLY A 33 -13.89 -8.40 -11.60
CA GLY A 33 -14.37 -7.97 -10.30
C GLY A 33 -15.87 -8.16 -10.18
N GLY A 34 -16.30 -8.90 -9.15
CA GLY A 34 -17.69 -8.95 -8.73
C GLY A 34 -18.21 -7.57 -8.33
N VAL A 35 -19.52 -7.45 -8.13
CA VAL A 35 -20.24 -6.21 -7.78
C VAL A 35 -19.53 -5.41 -6.67
N ASP A 36 -18.88 -6.10 -5.72
CA ASP A 36 -18.15 -5.54 -4.60
C ASP A 36 -16.93 -4.67 -5.00
N GLU A 37 -16.22 -5.00 -6.09
CA GLU A 37 -15.06 -4.21 -6.52
C GLU A 37 -15.47 -2.84 -7.07
N LYS A 38 -16.64 -2.75 -7.72
CA LYS A 38 -17.17 -1.47 -8.20
C LYS A 38 -17.55 -0.54 -7.06
N VAL A 39 -18.12 -1.05 -5.98
CA VAL A 39 -18.48 -0.22 -4.80
C VAL A 39 -17.23 0.38 -4.13
N LEU A 40 -16.14 -0.38 -4.12
CA LEU A 40 -14.89 0.02 -3.46
C LEU A 40 -13.99 0.92 -4.34
N SER A 41 -14.30 1.13 -5.62
CA SER A 41 -13.51 1.98 -6.54
C SER A 41 -14.04 3.41 -6.67
N VAL A 42 -15.23 3.70 -6.15
CA VAL A 42 -15.84 5.04 -6.22
C VAL A 42 -15.11 6.02 -5.28
N PRO A 43 -14.73 7.23 -5.75
CA PRO A 43 -14.19 8.25 -4.86
C PRO A 43 -15.24 8.67 -3.83
N ARG A 44 -14.85 8.68 -2.54
CA ARG A 44 -15.74 9.06 -1.44
C ARG A 44 -15.46 10.49 -1.00
N ILE A 45 -16.52 11.29 -0.92
CA ILE A 45 -16.49 12.70 -0.49
C ILE A 45 -16.01 12.81 0.98
N ASN A 46 -16.46 11.89 1.83
CA ASN A 46 -16.06 11.81 3.25
C ASN A 46 -15.49 10.41 3.56
N PRO A 47 -14.18 10.18 3.38
CA PRO A 47 -13.56 8.90 3.70
C PRO A 47 -13.51 8.69 5.22
N VAL A 48 -13.82 7.48 5.67
CA VAL A 48 -13.68 7.09 7.08
C VAL A 48 -12.23 6.77 7.33
N LEU A 49 -11.57 7.61 8.11
CA LEU A 49 -10.18 7.46 8.51
C LEU A 49 -10.10 6.86 9.91
N LEU A 50 -9.26 5.85 10.07
CA LEU A 50 -9.15 5.07 11.30
C LEU A 50 -7.72 5.06 11.79
N SER A 51 -7.52 5.13 13.10
CA SER A 51 -6.22 4.84 13.69
C SER A 51 -5.83 3.37 13.47
N VAL A 52 -4.54 3.06 13.65
CA VAL A 52 -4.02 1.69 13.51
C VAL A 52 -4.74 0.69 14.41
N SER A 53 -5.06 1.07 15.65
CA SER A 53 -5.71 0.21 16.63
C SER A 53 -7.20 0.01 16.32
N GLU A 54 -7.90 1.04 15.87
CA GLU A 54 -9.30 0.93 15.41
C GLU A 54 -9.38 0.03 14.17
N ALA A 55 -8.50 0.22 13.19
CA ALA A 55 -8.40 -0.64 12.02
C ALA A 55 -8.13 -2.10 12.39
N ALA A 56 -7.28 -2.34 13.39
CA ALA A 56 -6.98 -3.68 13.89
C ALA A 56 -8.23 -4.35 14.52
N LYS A 57 -8.97 -3.61 15.37
CA LYS A 57 -10.22 -4.07 15.99
C LYS A 57 -11.29 -4.40 14.95
N ILE A 58 -11.52 -3.49 13.99
CA ILE A 58 -12.50 -3.70 12.92
C ILE A 58 -12.12 -4.91 12.06
N GLY A 59 -10.83 -5.05 11.75
CA GLY A 59 -10.33 -6.13 10.91
C GLY A 59 -10.15 -7.50 11.60
N GLY A 60 -10.30 -7.57 12.93
CA GLY A 60 -10.01 -8.81 13.68
C GLY A 60 -8.54 -9.23 13.59
N VAL A 61 -7.62 -8.28 13.42
CA VAL A 61 -6.18 -8.51 13.28
C VAL A 61 -5.39 -7.79 14.36
N THR A 62 -4.10 -8.10 14.49
CA THR A 62 -3.23 -7.39 15.44
C THR A 62 -2.71 -6.09 14.84
N ASP A 63 -2.41 -5.10 15.68
CA ASP A 63 -1.78 -3.83 15.27
C ASP A 63 -0.51 -4.06 14.44
N LYS A 64 0.26 -5.10 14.79
CA LYS A 64 1.49 -5.48 14.06
C LYS A 64 1.19 -5.86 12.61
N THR A 65 0.07 -6.53 12.34
CA THR A 65 -0.36 -6.87 10.98
C THR A 65 -0.66 -5.62 10.16
N ILE A 66 -1.39 -4.67 10.74
CA ILE A 66 -1.70 -3.39 10.08
C ILE A 66 -0.44 -2.58 9.81
N ARG A 67 0.46 -2.46 10.80
CA ARG A 67 1.76 -1.76 10.61
C ARG A 67 2.61 -2.39 9.51
N ARG A 68 2.64 -3.72 9.44
CA ARG A 68 3.33 -4.44 8.34
C ARG A 68 2.66 -4.17 6.99
N ALA A 69 1.33 -4.07 6.93
CA ALA A 69 0.62 -3.74 5.70
C ALA A 69 0.91 -2.31 5.22
N ILE A 70 1.07 -1.36 6.14
CA ILE A 70 1.52 0.01 5.86
C ILE A 70 2.94 -0.01 5.28
N GLN A 71 3.88 -0.71 5.93
CA GLN A 71 5.26 -0.86 5.43
C GLN A 71 5.32 -1.51 4.04
N ALA A 72 4.47 -2.51 3.79
CA ALA A 72 4.34 -3.18 2.51
C ALA A 72 3.55 -2.38 1.46
N LYS A 73 3.15 -1.14 1.76
CA LYS A 73 2.38 -0.25 0.87
C LYS A 73 1.07 -0.85 0.35
N LYS A 74 0.42 -1.70 1.14
CA LYS A 74 -0.85 -2.35 0.79
C LYS A 74 -2.08 -1.56 1.24
N LEU A 75 -1.88 -0.51 2.04
CA LEU A 75 -2.93 0.32 2.60
C LEU A 75 -2.73 1.78 2.19
N ASN A 76 -3.82 2.45 1.83
CA ASN A 76 -3.88 3.89 1.71
C ASN A 76 -4.06 4.49 3.10
N TYR A 77 -3.24 5.49 3.41
CA TYR A 77 -3.29 6.18 4.69
C TYR A 77 -2.94 7.66 4.51
N LYS A 78 -3.38 8.46 5.47
CA LYS A 78 -3.03 9.86 5.68
C LYS A 78 -2.33 9.98 7.03
N ILE A 79 -1.33 10.86 7.13
CA ILE A 79 -0.69 11.16 8.41
C ILE A 79 -1.38 12.40 8.98
N VAL A 80 -1.94 12.27 10.18
CA VAL A 80 -2.58 13.38 10.91
C VAL A 80 -1.95 13.44 12.30
N ASN A 81 -1.40 14.59 12.68
CA ASN A 81 -0.75 14.82 13.98
C ASN A 81 0.27 13.73 14.33
N ASN A 82 1.16 13.40 13.39
CA ASN A 82 2.20 12.38 13.54
C ASN A 82 1.68 10.95 13.79
N ARG A 83 0.40 10.69 13.49
CA ARG A 83 -0.23 9.38 13.62
C ARG A 83 -0.79 8.92 12.27
N TYR A 84 -0.65 7.63 12.00
CA TYR A 84 -1.22 7.02 10.81
C TYR A 84 -2.73 6.92 10.94
N GLN A 85 -3.42 7.44 9.93
CA GLN A 85 -4.84 7.27 9.74
C GLN A 85 -5.11 6.53 8.43
N ILE A 86 -5.71 5.36 8.54
CA ILE A 86 -5.91 4.41 7.44
C ILE A 86 -7.31 4.62 6.88
N ASP A 87 -7.44 4.63 5.56
CA ASP A 87 -8.75 4.63 4.91
C ASP A 87 -9.44 3.28 5.07
N LEU A 88 -10.66 3.29 5.59
CA LEU A 88 -11.48 2.10 5.78
C LEU A 88 -11.70 1.31 4.47
N THR A 89 -11.85 2.01 3.34
CA THR A 89 -12.04 1.34 2.04
C THR A 89 -10.81 0.51 1.68
N SER A 90 -9.63 1.10 1.85
CA SER A 90 -8.37 0.41 1.62
C SER A 90 -8.15 -0.74 2.60
N LEU A 91 -8.57 -0.57 3.87
CA LEU A 91 -8.51 -1.63 4.87
C LEU A 91 -9.35 -2.83 4.47
N ILE A 92 -10.59 -2.61 4.04
CA ILE A 92 -11.49 -3.68 3.59
C ILE A 92 -10.88 -4.40 2.37
N LYS A 93 -10.40 -3.67 1.37
CA LYS A 93 -9.71 -4.28 0.20
C LYS A 93 -8.54 -5.17 0.63
N TYR A 94 -7.74 -4.72 1.59
CA TYR A 94 -6.62 -5.48 2.12
C TYR A 94 -7.07 -6.78 2.83
N LEU A 95 -8.13 -6.72 3.63
CA LEU A 95 -8.63 -7.89 4.35
C LEU A 95 -9.21 -8.95 3.41
N TYR A 96 -9.83 -8.53 2.31
CA TYR A 96 -10.35 -9.44 1.28
C TYR A 96 -9.26 -9.99 0.35
N THR A 97 -8.01 -9.52 0.43
CA THR A 97 -6.92 -9.99 -0.43
C THR A 97 -6.57 -11.47 -0.19
N THR A 98 -6.76 -11.98 1.02
CA THR A 98 -6.46 -13.38 1.35
C THR A 98 -7.58 -14.01 2.17
N THR A 99 -7.85 -15.29 1.94
CA THR A 99 -8.88 -16.04 2.68
C THR A 99 -8.63 -16.02 4.19
N LYS A 100 -7.37 -16.09 4.62
CA LYS A 100 -7.01 -16.03 6.05
C LYS A 100 -7.41 -14.70 6.70
N LEU A 101 -7.17 -13.58 6.03
CA LEU A 101 -7.55 -12.26 6.55
C LEU A 101 -9.07 -12.06 6.51
N LYS A 102 -9.74 -12.55 5.46
CA LYS A 102 -11.19 -12.54 5.36
C LYS A 102 -11.84 -13.34 6.50
N ASN A 103 -11.31 -14.52 6.81
CA ASN A 103 -11.83 -15.33 7.92
C ASN A 103 -11.65 -14.62 9.27
N LYS A 104 -10.53 -13.91 9.48
CA LYS A 104 -10.32 -13.10 10.68
C LYS A 104 -11.32 -11.94 10.78
N LEU A 105 -11.58 -11.24 9.67
CA LEU A 105 -12.61 -10.19 9.62
C LEU A 105 -13.99 -10.76 10.00
N ASN A 106 -14.32 -11.94 9.47
CA ASN A 106 -15.61 -12.58 9.69
C ASN A 106 -15.79 -13.13 11.12
N ILE A 107 -14.74 -13.68 11.73
CA ILE A 107 -14.83 -14.37 13.02
C ILE A 107 -14.45 -13.44 14.19
N ASN A 108 -13.38 -12.68 14.05
CA ASN A 108 -12.77 -11.89 15.15
C ASN A 108 -12.93 -10.37 14.96
N GLY A 109 -13.31 -9.93 13.76
CA GLY A 109 -13.50 -8.53 13.41
C GLY A 109 -14.97 -8.13 13.47
N ILE A 110 -15.37 -7.21 12.59
CA ILE A 110 -16.76 -6.73 12.52
C ILE A 110 -17.77 -7.85 12.23
N GLY A 111 -17.34 -8.93 11.58
CA GLY A 111 -18.20 -10.06 11.25
C GLY A 111 -18.67 -10.84 12.49
N GLN A 112 -18.03 -10.67 13.65
CA GLN A 112 -18.48 -11.29 14.89
C GLN A 112 -19.90 -10.84 15.30
N TYR A 113 -20.31 -9.64 14.84
CA TYR A 113 -21.63 -9.08 15.07
C TYR A 113 -22.63 -9.40 13.94
N ILE A 114 -22.19 -10.10 12.88
CA ILE A 114 -23.01 -10.39 11.69
C ILE A 114 -23.19 -11.90 11.59
N GLU A 115 -24.35 -12.38 12.04
CA GLU A 115 -24.67 -13.82 12.07
C GLU A 115 -24.53 -14.49 10.70
N LYS A 116 -24.92 -13.80 9.62
CA LYS A 116 -24.84 -14.30 8.23
C LYS A 116 -23.41 -14.60 7.75
N TRP A 117 -22.39 -14.02 8.38
CA TRP A 117 -20.99 -14.16 7.97
C TRP A 117 -20.24 -15.26 8.72
N ARG A 118 -20.84 -15.84 9.78
CA ARG A 118 -20.31 -16.97 10.58
C ARG A 118 -20.53 -18.33 9.90
N LYS A 119 -20.39 -18.40 8.58
CA LYS A 119 -20.55 -19.63 7.81
C LYS A 119 -19.29 -20.48 7.79
#